data_AF-A0A4Q7L4W2-F1
#
_entry.id   AF-A0A4Q7L4W2-F1
#
_cell.length_a   1.000
_cell.length_b   1.000
_cell.length_c   1.000
_cell.angle_alpha   90.00
_cell.angle_beta   90.00
_cell.angle_gamma   90.00
#
_symmetry.space_group_name_H-M   'P 1'
#
loop_
_entity.id
_entity.type
_entity.pdbx_description
1 polymer ?
#
loop_
_entity_poly.entity_id
_entity_poly.type
_entity_poly.pdbx_seq_one_letter_code
_entity_poly.pdbx_strand_id
1 'polypeptide(L)'
;MVHLVSSACAPLGGDELVLDVRVGAGATLRLAGVAATVALPGQHAGPSRTTVRVDLEGALEYLPEPTVVTARADHTAVLTADLSDRASLRWREILVLGRSGESPGRCRSGLSVRRAGRPVLRQQLDIGDRELDASPAGLAGKRVSGTGLLLDGSTPAAAGGPWWSRVPIDGGALTTVLADDVVSALAVLTTSMPG
;
A
#
# COMPACT_ATOMS: atom_id res chain seq x y z
N MET A 1 12.81 -10.91 11.01
CA MET A 1 12.43 -9.52 10.66
C MET A 1 13.50 -8.96 9.74
N VAL A 2 13.11 -8.29 8.67
CA VAL A 2 13.99 -7.66 7.69
C VAL A 2 13.57 -6.21 7.52
N HIS A 3 14.56 -5.32 7.46
CA HIS A 3 14.35 -3.90 7.23
C HIS A 3 14.86 -3.49 5.85
N LEU A 4 14.01 -2.80 5.10
CA LEU A 4 14.37 -2.20 3.83
C LEU A 4 14.86 -0.77 4.08
N VAL A 5 16.09 -0.51 3.67
CA VAL A 5 16.72 0.81 3.72
C VAL A 5 17.05 1.23 2.30
N SER A 6 16.56 2.39 1.88
CA SER A 6 17.06 3.03 0.67
C SER A 6 18.22 3.94 1.04
N SER A 7 19.37 3.75 0.38
CA SER A 7 20.55 4.62 0.54
C SER A 7 20.47 5.88 -0.33
N ALA A 8 19.44 6.02 -1.16
CA ALA A 8 19.21 7.15 -2.05
C ALA A 8 17.77 7.65 -1.96
N CYS A 9 17.54 8.90 -2.37
CA CYS A 9 16.19 9.41 -2.60
C CYS A 9 15.60 8.69 -3.82
N ALA A 10 14.79 7.67 -3.59
CA ALA A 10 14.04 6.95 -4.61
C ALA A 10 12.59 6.80 -4.11
N PRO A 11 11.60 6.77 -5.03
CA PRO A 11 11.75 6.80 -6.48
C PRO A 11 11.83 8.23 -7.07
N LEU A 12 12.79 8.47 -7.98
CA LEU A 12 12.85 9.62 -8.88
C LEU A 12 12.20 9.28 -10.23
N GLY A 13 11.64 10.26 -10.93
CA GLY A 13 11.10 10.05 -12.28
C GLY A 13 12.07 9.32 -13.22
N GLY A 14 11.57 8.27 -13.87
CA GLY A 14 12.37 7.34 -14.68
C GLY A 14 12.95 6.15 -13.92
N ASP A 15 12.91 6.12 -12.58
CA ASP A 15 13.36 4.97 -11.80
C ASP A 15 12.44 3.76 -11.99
N GLU A 16 13.04 2.58 -12.05
CA GLU A 16 12.33 1.30 -11.99
C GLU A 16 12.91 0.45 -10.85
N LEU A 17 12.10 0.21 -9.83
CA LEU A 17 12.44 -0.59 -8.66
C LEU A 17 11.63 -1.89 -8.70
N VAL A 18 12.32 -3.02 -8.54
CA VAL A 18 11.69 -4.34 -8.47
C VAL A 18 12.13 -5.03 -7.18
N LEU A 19 11.15 -5.50 -6.40
CA LEU A 19 11.36 -6.28 -5.20
C LEU A 19 10.63 -7.62 -5.34
N ASP A 20 11.38 -8.71 -5.39
CA ASP A 20 10.82 -10.07 -5.37
C ASP A 20 10.94 -10.64 -3.95
N VAL A 21 9.81 -11.04 -3.37
CA VAL A 21 9.71 -11.63 -2.02
C VAL A 21 9.19 -13.04 -2.15
N ARG A 22 9.96 -14.01 -1.65
CA ARG A 22 9.56 -15.42 -1.57
C ARG A 22 9.59 -15.88 -0.12
N VAL A 23 8.49 -16.46 0.36
CA VAL A 23 8.40 -17.02 1.71
C VAL A 23 7.94 -18.48 1.60
N GLY A 24 8.87 -19.41 1.81
CA GLY A 24 8.61 -20.84 1.73
C GLY A 24 7.71 -21.36 2.85
N ALA A 25 7.19 -22.58 2.68
CA ALA A 25 6.32 -23.23 3.65
C ALA A 25 6.92 -23.24 5.08
N GLY A 26 6.10 -22.90 6.07
CA GLY A 26 6.49 -22.86 7.49
C GLY A 26 7.37 -21.68 7.88
N ALA A 27 7.82 -20.84 6.94
CA ALA A 27 8.57 -19.64 7.25
C ALA A 27 7.64 -18.44 7.53
N THR A 28 8.10 -17.55 8.40
CA THR A 28 7.45 -16.26 8.68
C THR A 28 8.42 -15.12 8.41
N LEU A 29 8.01 -14.18 7.57
CA LEU A 29 8.78 -12.97 7.26
C LEU A 29 7.98 -11.73 7.66
N ARG A 30 8.59 -10.88 8.48
CA ARG A 30 8.17 -9.48 8.66
C ARG A 30 9.14 -8.58 7.91
N LEU A 31 8.62 -7.84 6.94
CA LEU A 31 9.35 -6.91 6.08
C LEU A 31 8.81 -5.49 6.33
N ALA A 32 9.67 -4.60 6.78
CA ALA A 32 9.30 -3.21 7.08
C ALA A 32 10.30 -2.23 6.48
N GLY A 33 9.85 -1.04 6.11
CA GLY A 33 10.77 0.06 5.78
C GLY A 33 11.41 0.64 7.05
N VAL A 34 12.42 1.49 6.87
CA VAL A 34 13.06 2.23 7.98
C VAL A 34 12.77 3.73 7.92
N ALA A 35 12.52 4.25 6.73
CA ALA A 35 12.18 5.65 6.51
C ALA A 35 11.11 5.79 5.44
N ALA A 36 10.36 6.88 5.50
CA ALA A 36 9.38 7.25 4.50
C ALA A 36 10.03 7.26 3.10
N THR A 37 9.29 6.71 2.13
CA THR A 37 9.64 6.81 0.72
C THR A 37 9.14 8.16 0.20
N VAL A 38 9.94 8.87 -0.60
CA VAL A 38 9.54 10.16 -1.16
C VAL A 38 9.62 10.05 -2.69
N ALA A 39 8.45 9.97 -3.33
CA ALA A 39 8.37 9.98 -4.78
C ALA A 39 8.60 11.40 -5.29
N LEU A 40 9.63 11.58 -6.12
CA LEU A 40 10.10 12.87 -6.60
C LEU A 40 10.07 12.91 -8.14
N PRO A 41 9.94 14.10 -8.75
CA PRO A 41 10.21 14.25 -10.18
C PRO A 41 11.66 13.86 -10.49
N GLY A 42 11.88 13.29 -11.68
CA GLY A 42 13.21 12.94 -12.18
C GLY A 42 13.81 14.01 -13.09
N GLN A 43 15.11 13.90 -13.35
CA GLN A 43 15.80 14.73 -14.34
C GLN A 43 15.47 14.32 -15.78
N HIS A 44 15.03 13.08 -15.98
CA HIS A 44 14.58 12.55 -17.26
C HIS A 44 13.06 12.44 -17.30
N ALA A 45 12.47 12.59 -18.49
CA ALA A 45 11.03 12.45 -18.67
C ALA A 45 10.59 11.00 -18.45
N GLY A 46 9.52 10.82 -17.69
CA GLY A 46 8.87 9.51 -17.51
C GLY A 46 8.43 9.26 -16.07
N PRO A 47 7.39 8.43 -15.87
CA PRO A 47 6.98 8.03 -14.55
C PRO A 47 8.03 7.14 -13.90
N SER A 48 8.11 7.17 -12.57
CA SER A 48 8.84 6.15 -11.82
C SER A 48 7.93 4.96 -11.50
N ARG A 49 8.51 3.78 -11.31
CA ARG A 49 7.77 2.54 -11.06
C ARG A 49 8.39 1.73 -9.95
N THR A 50 7.57 1.29 -9.00
CA THR A 50 7.92 0.28 -8.00
C THR A 50 7.05 -0.95 -8.20
N THR A 51 7.66 -2.11 -8.37
CA THR A 51 6.97 -3.41 -8.51
C THR A 51 7.40 -4.34 -7.39
N VAL A 52 6.43 -4.81 -6.60
CA VAL A 52 6.64 -5.83 -5.57
C VAL A 52 5.95 -7.12 -6.02
N ARG A 53 6.72 -8.18 -6.19
CA ARG A 53 6.20 -9.52 -6.51
C ARG A 53 6.36 -10.41 -5.31
N VAL A 54 5.28 -11.07 -4.91
CA VAL A 54 5.19 -11.82 -3.67
C VAL A 54 4.73 -13.23 -4.00
N ASP A 55 5.52 -14.23 -3.62
CA ASP A 55 5.21 -15.65 -3.75
C ASP A 55 5.25 -16.29 -2.36
N LEU A 56 4.10 -16.76 -1.87
CA LEU A 56 3.91 -17.14 -0.47
C LEU A 56 3.39 -18.56 -0.33
N GLU A 57 4.19 -19.37 0.35
CA GLU A 57 3.77 -20.64 0.93
C GLU A 57 3.65 -20.57 2.46
N GLY A 58 4.36 -19.62 3.09
CA GLY A 58 4.34 -19.33 4.52
C GLY A 58 3.56 -18.07 4.89
N ALA A 59 4.10 -17.29 5.83
CA ALA A 59 3.47 -16.07 6.34
C ALA A 59 4.30 -14.82 6.03
N LEU A 60 3.69 -13.79 5.45
CA LEU A 60 4.31 -12.49 5.20
C LEU A 60 3.54 -11.36 5.87
N GLU A 61 4.25 -10.55 6.64
CA GLU A 61 3.81 -9.22 7.02
C GLU A 61 4.68 -8.18 6.29
N TYR A 62 4.10 -7.48 5.32
CA TYR A 62 4.78 -6.43 4.57
C TYR A 62 4.18 -5.06 4.91
N LEU A 63 4.95 -4.28 5.68
CA LEU A 63 4.56 -2.98 6.22
C LEU A 63 5.59 -1.92 5.78
N PRO A 64 5.62 -1.54 4.49
CA PRO A 64 6.44 -0.44 4.04
C PRO A 64 6.11 0.84 4.82
N GLU A 65 7.10 1.72 4.88
CA GLU A 65 6.92 3.07 5.39
C GLU A 65 6.07 3.91 4.43
N PRO A 66 5.45 5.00 4.91
CA PRO A 66 4.62 5.87 4.08
C PRO A 66 5.36 6.37 2.84
N THR A 67 4.63 6.46 1.72
CA THR A 67 5.12 7.09 0.49
C THR A 67 4.55 8.50 0.34
N VAL A 68 5.39 9.51 0.32
CA VAL A 68 5.02 10.90 0.05
C VAL A 68 5.07 11.16 -1.45
N VAL A 69 3.93 11.49 -2.06
CA VAL A 69 3.81 11.82 -3.49
C VAL A 69 3.97 13.32 -3.67
N THR A 70 5.20 13.77 -3.93
CA THR A 70 5.52 15.22 -4.00
C THR A 70 5.01 15.88 -5.27
N ALA A 71 5.03 17.21 -5.32
CA ALA A 71 4.60 17.96 -6.50
C ALA A 71 5.41 17.56 -7.73
N ARG A 72 4.71 17.35 -8.85
CA ARG A 72 5.27 16.90 -10.14
C ARG A 72 5.83 15.48 -10.14
N ALA A 73 5.72 14.72 -9.05
CA ALA A 73 5.93 13.29 -9.12
C ALA A 73 4.91 12.66 -10.08
N ASP A 74 5.33 11.63 -10.79
CA ASP A 74 4.47 10.73 -11.53
C ASP A 74 4.95 9.32 -11.21
N HIS A 75 4.23 8.61 -10.35
CA HIS A 75 4.66 7.34 -9.79
C HIS A 75 3.63 6.23 -10.01
N THR A 76 4.11 5.02 -10.25
CA THR A 76 3.29 3.81 -10.26
C THR A 76 3.84 2.79 -9.26
N ALA A 77 3.05 2.45 -8.25
CA ALA A 77 3.31 1.37 -7.32
C ALA A 77 2.43 0.16 -7.67
N VAL A 78 3.03 -1.02 -7.79
CA VAL A 78 2.30 -2.27 -8.08
C VAL A 78 2.75 -3.35 -7.11
N LEU A 79 1.79 -4.00 -6.45
CA LEU A 79 2.00 -5.23 -5.71
C LEU A 79 1.19 -6.38 -6.32
N THR A 80 1.87 -7.47 -6.65
CA THR A 80 1.26 -8.74 -7.04
C THR A 80 1.63 -9.81 -6.04
N ALA A 81 0.64 -10.50 -5.47
CA ALA A 81 0.86 -11.61 -4.55
C ALA A 81 0.16 -12.89 -5.00
N ASP A 82 0.91 -13.98 -5.06
CA ASP A 82 0.42 -15.33 -5.29
C ASP A 82 0.61 -16.14 -3.99
N LEU A 83 -0.49 -16.59 -3.41
CA LEU A 83 -0.52 -17.32 -2.14
C LEU A 83 -0.87 -18.79 -2.37
N SER A 84 -0.24 -19.68 -1.62
CA SER A 84 -0.68 -21.06 -1.44
C SER A 84 -1.97 -21.12 -0.60
N ASP A 85 -2.63 -22.27 -0.56
CA ASP A 85 -3.90 -22.46 0.16
C ASP A 85 -3.85 -22.05 1.64
N ARG A 86 -2.70 -22.23 2.30
CA ARG A 86 -2.53 -21.95 3.74
C ARG A 86 -1.60 -20.77 4.04
N ALA A 87 -1.11 -20.09 3.01
CA ALA A 87 -0.27 -18.91 3.22
C ALA A 87 -1.08 -17.76 3.83
N SER A 88 -0.39 -16.93 4.62
CA SER A 88 -0.98 -15.71 5.19
C SER A 88 -0.24 -14.45 4.75
N LEU A 89 -1.01 -13.39 4.52
CA LEU A 89 -0.51 -12.08 4.12
C LEU A 89 -1.15 -11.00 4.98
N ARG A 90 -0.32 -10.22 5.67
CA ARG A 90 -0.66 -8.91 6.19
C ARG A 90 0.10 -7.86 5.39
N TRP A 91 -0.61 -6.95 4.75
CA TRP A 91 -0.01 -5.90 3.94
C TRP A 91 -0.60 -4.54 4.30
N ARG A 92 0.22 -3.49 4.20
CA ARG A 92 -0.22 -2.11 4.41
C ARG A 92 0.46 -1.18 3.42
N GLU A 93 -0.29 -0.25 2.85
CA GLU A 93 0.23 0.91 2.15
C GLU A 93 -0.31 2.19 2.77
N ILE A 94 0.56 3.20 2.89
CA ILE A 94 0.19 4.57 3.24
C ILE A 94 0.72 5.49 2.16
N LEU A 95 -0.16 6.28 1.55
CA LEU A 95 0.15 7.32 0.58
C LEU A 95 -0.15 8.68 1.19
N VAL A 96 0.83 9.58 1.16
CA VAL A 96 0.73 10.96 1.66
C VAL A 96 0.74 11.90 0.46
N LEU A 97 -0.31 12.73 0.37
CA LEU A 97 -0.53 13.66 -0.72
C LEU A 97 0.29 14.94 -0.49
N GLY A 98 1.51 14.94 -1.03
CA GLY A 98 2.45 16.05 -0.92
C GLY A 98 3.03 16.24 0.48
N ARG A 99 4.10 17.03 0.57
CA ARG A 99 4.62 17.52 1.85
C ARG A 99 3.66 18.55 2.46
N SER A 100 3.96 19.00 3.67
CA SER A 100 3.18 20.07 4.31
C SER A 100 3.16 21.32 3.43
N GLY A 101 1.96 21.86 3.17
CA GLY A 101 1.76 23.02 2.30
C GLY A 101 1.95 22.77 0.79
N GLU A 102 2.26 21.54 0.38
CA GLU A 102 2.50 21.17 -1.01
C GLU A 102 1.30 20.41 -1.60
N SER A 103 0.97 20.66 -2.87
CA SER A 103 0.02 19.83 -3.63
C SER A 103 0.68 18.55 -4.14
N PRO A 104 -0.01 17.40 -4.14
CA PRO A 104 0.57 16.15 -4.61
C PRO A 104 0.86 16.16 -6.11
N GLY A 105 1.76 15.27 -6.53
CA GLY A 105 1.88 14.82 -7.92
C GLY A 105 0.86 13.73 -8.24
N ARG A 106 1.14 12.93 -9.28
CA ARG A 106 0.35 11.77 -9.68
C ARG A 106 0.91 10.50 -9.07
N CYS A 107 0.02 9.62 -8.61
CA CYS A 107 0.38 8.28 -8.18
C CYS A 107 -0.71 7.28 -8.57
N ARG A 108 -0.32 6.16 -9.16
CA ARG A 108 -1.19 5.00 -9.35
C ARG A 108 -0.69 3.87 -8.46
N SER A 109 -1.52 3.43 -7.50
CA SER A 109 -1.27 2.24 -6.69
C SER A 109 -2.17 1.10 -7.13
N GLY A 110 -1.58 -0.06 -7.42
CA GLY A 110 -2.28 -1.27 -7.82
C GLY A 110 -1.94 -2.46 -6.95
N LEU A 111 -2.97 -3.20 -6.53
CA LEU A 111 -2.86 -4.43 -5.75
C LEU A 111 -3.59 -5.57 -6.48
N SER A 112 -2.92 -6.70 -6.65
CA SER A 112 -3.51 -7.92 -7.20
C SER A 112 -3.08 -9.12 -6.38
N VAL A 113 -4.05 -9.87 -5.84
CA VAL A 113 -3.79 -11.04 -5.02
C VAL A 113 -4.53 -12.26 -5.55
N ARG A 114 -3.83 -13.39 -5.63
CA ARG A 114 -4.39 -14.70 -5.96
C ARG A 114 -4.07 -15.69 -4.85
N ARG A 115 -4.97 -16.64 -4.63
CA ARG A 115 -4.77 -17.80 -3.74
C ARG A 115 -5.00 -19.08 -4.54
N ALA A 116 -4.03 -19.99 -4.55
CA ALA A 116 -4.04 -21.22 -5.34
C ALA A 116 -4.49 -21.00 -6.80
N GLY A 117 -3.94 -19.96 -7.42
CA GLY A 117 -4.25 -19.57 -8.81
C GLY A 117 -5.60 -18.88 -9.02
N ARG A 118 -6.42 -18.70 -7.98
CA ARG A 118 -7.71 -18.01 -8.07
C ARG A 118 -7.59 -16.55 -7.62
N PRO A 119 -8.13 -15.57 -8.37
CA PRO A 119 -8.15 -14.17 -7.93
C PRO A 119 -8.95 -14.01 -6.62
N VAL A 120 -8.36 -13.29 -5.65
CA VAL A 120 -9.00 -12.93 -4.38
C VAL A 120 -9.36 -11.45 -4.36
N LEU A 121 -8.41 -10.60 -4.76
CA LEU A 121 -8.57 -9.15 -4.76
C LEU A 121 -7.83 -8.53 -5.95
N ARG A 122 -8.46 -7.55 -6.59
CA ARG A 122 -7.80 -6.59 -7.46
C ARG A 122 -8.32 -5.21 -7.13
N GLN A 123 -7.43 -4.29 -6.80
CA GLN A 123 -7.75 -2.91 -6.46
C GLN A 123 -6.76 -1.97 -7.13
N GLN A 124 -7.24 -0.78 -7.48
CA GLN A 124 -6.41 0.32 -7.91
C GLN A 124 -6.87 1.61 -7.23
N LEU A 125 -5.92 2.49 -6.91
CA LEU A 125 -6.14 3.85 -6.49
C LEU A 125 -5.32 4.77 -7.40
N ASP A 126 -5.96 5.81 -7.94
CA ASP A 126 -5.32 6.88 -8.68
C ASP A 126 -5.38 8.18 -7.85
N ILE A 127 -4.25 8.86 -7.73
CA ILE A 127 -4.06 10.16 -7.05
C ILE A 127 -3.55 11.16 -8.09
N GLY A 128 -3.95 12.43 -7.94
CA GLY A 128 -3.45 13.55 -8.74
C GLY A 128 -4.48 14.11 -9.72
N ASP A 129 -5.75 13.73 -9.58
CA ASP A 129 -6.87 14.48 -10.15
C ASP A 129 -7.42 15.41 -9.06
N ARG A 130 -7.21 16.71 -9.21
CA ARG A 130 -7.51 17.69 -8.15
C ARG A 130 -8.99 17.73 -7.79
N GLU A 131 -9.89 17.57 -8.76
CA GLU A 131 -11.33 17.64 -8.51
C GLU A 131 -11.81 16.37 -7.81
N LEU A 132 -11.32 15.21 -8.25
CA LEU A 132 -11.65 13.93 -7.63
C LEU A 132 -11.03 13.77 -6.24
N ASP A 133 -9.76 14.17 -6.07
CA ASP A 133 -9.05 14.10 -4.78
C ASP A 133 -9.74 14.99 -3.73
N ALA A 134 -10.28 16.14 -4.13
CA ALA A 134 -11.05 17.03 -3.24
C ALA A 134 -12.49 16.54 -2.98
N SER A 135 -13.03 15.70 -3.86
CA SER A 135 -14.41 15.23 -3.80
C SER A 135 -14.62 14.18 -2.70
N PRO A 136 -15.77 14.18 -2.00
CA PRO A 136 -16.15 13.09 -1.10
C PRO A 136 -16.22 11.71 -1.75
N ALA A 137 -16.38 11.65 -3.07
CA ALA A 137 -16.38 10.40 -3.84
C ALA A 137 -14.96 9.85 -4.10
N GLY A 138 -13.94 10.68 -3.95
CA GLY A 138 -12.52 10.30 -4.04
C GLY A 138 -11.88 10.32 -2.66
N LEU A 139 -10.96 11.25 -2.44
CA LEU A 139 -10.17 11.34 -1.20
C LEU A 139 -10.73 12.33 -0.18
N ALA A 140 -11.85 12.97 -0.48
CA ALA A 140 -12.53 13.93 0.40
C ALA A 140 -11.62 15.06 0.93
N GLY A 141 -10.61 15.45 0.14
CA GLY A 141 -9.61 16.44 0.53
C GLY A 141 -8.66 15.99 1.64
N LYS A 142 -8.68 14.71 2.03
CA LYS A 142 -7.77 14.15 3.03
C LYS A 142 -6.35 14.02 2.48
N ARG A 143 -5.37 14.22 3.36
CA ARG A 143 -3.95 14.26 2.99
C ARG A 143 -3.30 12.89 2.96
N VAL A 144 -3.92 11.90 3.58
CA VAL A 144 -3.37 10.55 3.70
C VAL A 144 -4.43 9.54 3.29
N SER A 145 -4.04 8.63 2.41
CA SER A 145 -4.79 7.42 2.10
C SER A 145 -4.04 6.21 2.63
N GLY A 146 -4.73 5.31 3.31
CA GLY A 146 -4.17 4.08 3.84
C GLY A 146 -5.00 2.89 3.38
N THR A 147 -4.30 1.83 2.98
CA THR A 147 -4.92 0.54 2.66
C THR A 147 -4.24 -0.55 3.47
N GLY A 148 -5.02 -1.41 4.10
CA GLY A 148 -4.56 -2.59 4.81
C GLY A 148 -5.26 -3.83 4.26
N LEU A 149 -4.50 -4.89 4.02
CA LEU A 149 -5.03 -6.18 3.61
C LEU A 149 -4.60 -7.23 4.63
N LEU A 150 -5.57 -7.99 5.14
CA LEU A 150 -5.33 -9.19 5.91
C LEU A 150 -5.91 -10.39 5.15
N LEU A 151 -5.10 -11.42 4.94
CA LEU A 151 -5.50 -12.71 4.40
C LEU A 151 -4.85 -13.80 5.23
N ASP A 152 -5.53 -14.26 6.27
CA ASP A 152 -5.06 -15.28 7.22
C ASP A 152 -6.03 -16.48 7.32
N GLY A 153 -7.05 -16.51 6.46
CA GLY A 153 -8.12 -17.51 6.50
C GLY A 153 -9.27 -17.15 7.46
N SER A 154 -9.13 -16.08 8.26
CA SER A 154 -10.26 -15.52 9.00
C SER A 154 -11.15 -14.69 8.08
N THR A 155 -12.36 -14.33 8.52
CA THR A 155 -13.21 -13.36 7.80
C THR A 155 -13.74 -12.36 8.82
N PRO A 156 -12.94 -11.34 9.18
CA PRO A 156 -13.35 -10.33 10.14
C PRO A 156 -14.63 -9.65 9.67
N ALA A 157 -15.57 -9.42 10.58
CA ALA A 157 -16.83 -8.75 10.25
C ALA A 157 -16.61 -7.34 9.70
N ALA A 158 -17.56 -6.88 8.89
CA ALA A 158 -17.57 -5.51 8.39
C ALA A 158 -17.56 -4.53 9.57
N ALA A 159 -16.76 -3.48 9.45
CA ALA A 159 -16.67 -2.41 10.44
C ALA A 159 -16.34 -1.10 9.74
N GLY A 160 -16.55 0.03 10.40
CA GLY A 160 -16.23 1.32 9.83
C GLY A 160 -16.50 2.47 10.78
N GLY A 161 -16.12 3.65 10.33
CA GLY A 161 -16.35 4.91 11.03
C GLY A 161 -16.08 6.08 10.09
N PRO A 162 -15.97 7.31 10.63
CA PRO A 162 -15.63 8.46 9.81
C PRO A 162 -14.33 8.22 9.03
N TRP A 163 -14.44 8.28 7.70
CA TRP A 163 -13.31 8.16 6.76
C TRP A 163 -12.55 6.83 6.80
N TRP A 164 -13.16 5.74 7.30
CA TRP A 164 -12.58 4.41 7.16
C TRP A 164 -13.62 3.30 7.12
N SER A 165 -13.27 2.21 6.46
CA SER A 165 -14.10 1.00 6.37
C SER A 165 -13.25 -0.24 6.28
N ARG A 166 -13.71 -1.33 6.89
CA ARG A 166 -13.22 -2.69 6.71
C ARG A 166 -14.28 -3.52 6.01
N VAL A 167 -13.93 -4.05 4.86
CA VAL A 167 -14.78 -4.89 4.01
C VAL A 167 -14.28 -6.34 4.12
N PRO A 168 -15.11 -7.29 4.56
CA PRO A 168 -14.77 -8.70 4.53
C PRO A 168 -14.59 -9.18 3.09
N ILE A 169 -13.58 -10.02 2.86
CA ILE A 169 -13.33 -10.70 1.58
C ILE A 169 -13.08 -12.19 1.87
N ASP A 170 -13.06 -13.01 0.82
CA ASP A 170 -12.79 -14.44 0.99
C ASP A 170 -11.44 -14.68 1.67
N GLY A 171 -11.45 -15.34 2.82
CA GLY A 171 -10.27 -15.62 3.63
C GLY A 171 -9.56 -14.40 4.22
N GLY A 172 -10.24 -13.24 4.34
CA GLY A 172 -9.68 -12.09 5.05
C GLY A 172 -10.54 -10.82 5.05
N ALA A 173 -9.87 -9.66 5.07
CA ALA A 173 -10.50 -8.34 5.00
C ALA A 173 -9.59 -7.29 4.37
N LEU A 174 -10.21 -6.33 3.69
CA LEU A 174 -9.58 -5.11 3.19
C LEU A 174 -10.05 -3.92 4.04
N THR A 175 -9.11 -3.16 4.58
CA THR A 175 -9.39 -1.90 5.27
C THR A 175 -8.87 -0.73 4.45
N THR A 176 -9.69 0.30 4.28
CA THR A 176 -9.31 1.59 3.69
C THR A 176 -9.53 2.70 4.70
N VAL A 177 -8.62 3.67 4.74
CA VAL A 177 -8.68 4.85 5.60
C VAL A 177 -8.27 6.10 4.84
N LEU A 178 -8.97 7.20 5.08
CA LEU A 178 -8.58 8.54 4.70
C LEU A 178 -8.37 9.36 5.97
N ALA A 179 -7.27 10.10 6.05
CA ALA A 179 -6.90 10.85 7.25
C ALA A 179 -6.20 12.16 6.91
N ASP A 180 -6.17 13.09 7.86
CA ASP A 180 -5.45 14.37 7.71
C ASP A 180 -3.94 14.19 7.95
N ASP A 181 -3.54 13.12 8.64
CA ASP A 181 -2.16 12.81 8.99
C ASP A 181 -1.91 11.30 9.08
N VAL A 182 -0.63 10.91 9.04
CA VAL A 182 -0.19 9.51 9.02
C VAL A 182 -0.47 8.79 10.34
N VAL A 183 -0.36 9.49 11.47
CA VAL A 183 -0.54 8.89 12.81
C VAL A 183 -1.97 8.42 12.97
N SER A 184 -2.93 9.27 12.59
CA SER A 184 -4.35 8.93 12.58
C SER A 184 -4.66 7.74 11.67
N ALA A 185 -4.11 7.73 10.45
CA ALA A 185 -4.29 6.62 9.52
C ALA A 185 -3.72 5.30 10.07
N LEU A 186 -2.51 5.33 10.65
CA LEU A 186 -1.87 4.18 11.25
C LEU A 186 -2.59 3.66 12.48
N ALA A 187 -3.13 4.55 13.32
CA ALA A 187 -3.92 4.15 14.49
C ALA A 187 -5.14 3.34 14.07
N VAL A 188 -5.87 3.79 13.04
CA VAL A 188 -7.00 3.04 12.47
C VAL A 188 -6.55 1.70 11.90
N LEU A 189 -5.51 1.66 11.05
CA LEU A 189 -5.06 0.41 10.42
C LEU A 189 -4.49 -0.59 11.43
N THR A 190 -3.86 -0.13 12.50
CA THR A 190 -3.32 -1.00 13.55
C THR A 190 -4.43 -1.62 14.39
N THR A 191 -5.49 -0.87 14.69
CA THR A 191 -6.63 -1.34 15.49
C THR A 191 -7.64 -2.15 14.68
N SER A 192 -7.75 -1.90 13.38
CA SER A 192 -8.73 -2.53 12.49
C SER A 192 -8.21 -3.80 11.80
N MET A 193 -6.89 -3.99 11.71
CA MET A 193 -6.28 -5.25 11.29
C MET A 193 -5.88 -6.05 12.52
N PRO A 194 -6.59 -7.15 12.87
CA PRO A 194 -6.21 -8.00 14.00
C PRO A 194 -4.77 -8.51 13.85
N GLY A 195 -4.15 -8.80 14.99
CA GLY A 195 -2.77 -9.29 15.09
C GLY A 195 -2.63 -10.77 14.81
#